data_AF-A0A949Z220-F1
#
_entry.id   AF-A0A949Z220-F1
#
_cell.length_a   1.000
_cell.length_b   1.000
_cell.length_c   1.000
_cell.angle_alpha   90.00
_cell.angle_beta   90.00
_cell.angle_gamma   90.00
#
_symmetry.space_group_name_H-M   'P 1'
#
loop_
_entity.id
_entity.type
_entity.pdbx_description
1 polymer ?
#
loop_
_entity_poly.entity_id
_entity_poly.type
_entity_poly.pdbx_seq_one_letter_code
_entity_poly.pdbx_strand_id
1 'polypeptide(L)'
;MIAATQSDSLASAARPQAYRPVRSVFLSFLTIVALAGFRLENVAWAAEPSKTDVAIEDRVQALIPELEAYVASGMKGFDVPGLVLAIVARDKLVYAKGFGVRSKSGGLPVDTRTIFQ
;
A
#
# COMPACT_ATOMS: atom_id res chain seq x y z
N MET A 1 5.80 15.42 63.26
CA MET A 1 6.00 16.75 63.89
C MET A 1 7.18 16.61 64.85
N ILE A 2 8.27 17.38 64.78
CA ILE A 2 8.71 18.44 63.82
C ILE A 2 10.22 18.20 63.49
N ALA A 3 10.80 18.98 62.56
CA ALA A 3 12.22 19.05 62.17
C ALA A 3 13.19 19.41 63.35
N ALA A 4 14.51 19.64 63.23
CA ALA A 4 15.40 20.07 62.12
C ALA A 4 16.89 19.84 62.55
N THR A 5 18.01 19.97 61.79
CA THR A 5 18.36 20.11 60.34
C THR A 5 19.91 19.99 60.20
N GLN A 6 20.45 19.79 58.98
CA GLN A 6 21.88 19.92 58.60
C GLN A 6 22.85 18.90 59.26
N SER A 7 24.10 18.66 58.83
CA SER A 7 24.88 18.95 57.60
C SER A 7 25.70 17.65 57.26
N ASP A 8 26.51 17.46 56.22
CA ASP A 8 27.41 18.39 55.52
C ASP A 8 27.92 17.89 54.15
N SER A 9 28.64 18.77 53.47
CA SER A 9 29.46 18.62 52.26
C SER A 9 29.93 17.20 51.88
N LEU A 10 29.48 16.71 50.70
CA LEU A 10 30.15 15.66 49.93
C LEU A 10 30.63 16.23 48.59
N ALA A 11 31.81 16.87 48.60
CA ALA A 11 32.40 17.49 47.43
C ALA A 11 33.85 17.05 47.18
N SER A 12 34.11 16.59 45.95
CA SER A 12 35.40 16.55 45.24
C SER A 12 36.61 15.82 45.88
N ALA A 13 37.09 14.76 45.22
CA ALA A 13 38.37 14.82 44.49
C ALA A 13 38.71 13.48 43.77
N ALA A 14 39.17 13.57 42.53
CA ALA A 14 39.42 12.46 41.63
C ALA A 14 40.49 11.44 42.09
N ARG A 15 40.29 10.15 41.74
CA ARG A 15 41.37 9.17 41.59
C ARG A 15 41.83 9.13 40.13
N PRO A 16 43.11 9.34 39.80
CA PRO A 16 43.59 9.25 38.42
C PRO A 16 43.77 7.77 38.00
N GLN A 17 42.84 7.23 37.21
CA GLN A 17 42.97 5.89 36.63
C GLN A 17 43.66 5.96 35.25
N ALA A 18 44.67 5.12 35.04
CA ALA A 18 45.56 5.23 33.89
C ALA A 18 44.88 4.86 32.55
N TYR A 19 44.78 5.83 31.64
CA TYR A 19 44.34 5.60 30.26
C TYR A 19 45.41 4.83 29.47
N ARG A 20 45.10 3.61 29.02
CA ARG A 20 45.80 2.94 27.92
C ARG A 20 44.83 2.83 26.73
N PRO A 21 45.18 3.30 25.52
CA PRO A 21 44.21 3.51 24.45
C PRO A 21 43.84 2.22 23.70
N VAL A 22 42.66 1.66 23.99
CA VAL A 22 42.09 0.53 23.24
C VAL A 22 41.49 1.03 21.91
N ARG A 23 42.38 1.43 20.99
CA ARG A 23 42.02 2.13 19.74
C ARG A 23 41.51 1.22 18.61
N SER A 24 41.40 -0.10 18.85
CA SER A 24 41.29 -1.12 17.79
C SER A 24 39.92 -1.79 17.65
N VAL A 25 38.98 -1.63 18.59
CA VAL A 25 37.69 -2.35 18.54
C VAL A 25 36.71 -1.74 17.52
N PHE A 26 36.76 -0.41 17.32
CA PHE A 26 35.79 0.32 16.48
C PHE A 26 35.80 -0.04 14.98
N LEU A 27 36.89 -0.61 14.45
CA LEU A 27 36.95 -1.03 13.05
C LEU A 27 36.18 -2.33 12.76
N SER A 28 35.91 -3.15 13.78
CA SER A 28 35.37 -4.51 13.58
C SER A 28 33.85 -4.57 13.42
N PHE A 29 33.13 -3.48 13.72
CA PHE A 29 31.66 -3.44 13.60
C PHE A 29 31.18 -3.02 12.20
N LEU A 30 32.04 -2.35 11.41
CA LEU A 30 31.68 -1.77 10.12
C LEU A 30 31.71 -2.82 8.98
N THR A 31 32.50 -3.88 9.13
CA THR A 31 32.61 -4.98 8.16
C THR A 31 31.44 -5.96 8.18
N ILE A 32 30.73 -6.13 9.31
CA ILE A 32 29.56 -7.02 9.40
C ILE A 32 28.36 -6.42 8.66
N VAL A 33 28.16 -5.11 8.74
CA VAL A 33 27.10 -4.39 8.00
C VAL A 33 27.31 -4.51 6.48
N ALA A 34 28.56 -4.50 6.00
CA ALA A 34 28.88 -4.64 4.59
C ALA A 34 28.46 -6.00 3.99
N LEU A 35 28.48 -7.09 4.78
CA LEU A 35 28.04 -8.42 4.35
C LEU A 35 26.52 -8.61 4.40
N ALA A 36 25.79 -7.83 5.21
CA ALA A 36 24.33 -7.80 5.21
C ALA A 36 23.73 -6.99 4.03
N GLY A 37 24.50 -6.06 3.45
CA GLY A 37 24.01 -5.16 2.40
C GLY A 37 23.76 -5.81 1.03
N PHE A 38 24.29 -7.00 0.75
CA PHE A 38 24.25 -7.62 -0.59
C PHE A 38 23.12 -8.65 -0.78
N ARG A 39 21.92 -8.33 -0.29
CA ARG A 39 20.66 -9.07 -0.57
C ARG A 39 19.50 -8.13 -0.88
N LEU A 40 19.75 -7.18 -1.78
CA LEU A 40 18.79 -6.15 -2.20
C LEU A 40 18.23 -6.40 -3.62
N GLU A 41 17.99 -7.66 -3.97
CA GLU A 41 17.57 -8.10 -5.31
C GLU A 41 16.15 -7.65 -5.72
N ASN A 42 15.35 -7.10 -4.79
CA ASN A 42 13.96 -6.68 -5.01
C ASN A 42 13.67 -5.23 -4.53
N VAL A 43 14.53 -4.26 -4.85
CA VAL A 43 14.03 -2.89 -5.02
C VAL A 43 13.37 -2.81 -6.39
N ALA A 44 12.09 -3.18 -6.44
CA ALA A 44 11.25 -2.86 -7.59
C ALA A 44 11.09 -1.33 -7.65
N TRP A 45 11.87 -0.68 -8.51
CA TRP A 45 11.62 0.71 -8.88
C TRP A 45 10.18 0.80 -9.36
N ALA A 46 9.40 1.74 -8.79
CA ALA A 46 8.02 1.96 -9.21
C ALA A 46 8.02 2.36 -10.69
N ALA A 47 7.57 1.45 -11.55
CA ALA A 47 7.48 1.70 -12.98
C ALA A 47 6.49 2.85 -13.19
N GLU A 48 6.97 3.95 -13.79
CA GLU A 48 6.07 5.01 -14.24
C GLU A 48 5.04 4.42 -15.22
N PRO A 49 3.75 4.77 -15.10
CA PRO A 49 2.72 4.24 -15.99
C PRO A 49 3.11 4.53 -17.44
N SER A 50 3.17 3.50 -18.27
CA SER A 50 3.68 3.66 -19.64
C SER A 50 2.79 4.61 -20.41
N LYS A 51 3.35 5.39 -21.34
CA LYS A 51 2.55 6.22 -22.26
C LYS A 51 1.51 5.40 -23.03
N THR A 52 1.74 4.10 -23.22
CA THR A 52 0.78 3.19 -23.83
C THR A 52 -0.36 2.78 -22.88
N ASP A 53 -0.16 2.80 -21.56
CA ASP A 53 -1.21 2.47 -20.58
C ASP A 53 -2.23 3.59 -20.50
N VAL A 54 -1.76 4.84 -20.38
CA VAL A 54 -2.61 6.04 -20.48
C VAL A 54 -3.41 6.02 -21.78
N ALA A 55 -2.76 5.73 -22.91
CA ALA A 55 -3.43 5.62 -24.21
C ALA A 55 -4.38 4.41 -24.36
N ILE A 56 -4.33 3.40 -23.47
CA ILE A 56 -5.33 2.33 -23.39
C ILE A 56 -6.49 2.77 -22.47
N GLU A 57 -6.18 3.39 -21.33
CA GLU A 57 -7.17 3.98 -20.41
C GLU A 57 -8.09 4.98 -21.12
N ASP A 58 -7.52 5.97 -21.81
CA ASP A 58 -8.26 7.00 -22.55
C ASP A 58 -9.21 6.37 -23.59
N ARG A 59 -8.75 5.31 -24.28
CA ARG A 59 -9.54 4.58 -25.27
C ARG A 59 -10.65 3.75 -24.64
N VAL A 60 -10.44 3.18 -23.45
CA VAL A 60 -11.51 2.52 -22.70
C VAL A 60 -12.54 3.55 -22.24
N GLN A 61 -12.10 4.68 -21.67
CA GLN A 61 -12.99 5.75 -21.22
C GLN A 61 -13.88 6.29 -22.36
N ALA A 62 -13.31 6.48 -23.55
CA ALA A 62 -14.06 6.91 -24.74
C ALA A 62 -15.15 5.90 -25.19
N LEU A 63 -15.01 4.61 -24.88
CA LEU A 63 -15.94 3.55 -25.27
C LEU A 63 -16.99 3.21 -24.20
N ILE A 64 -16.85 3.70 -22.96
CA ILE A 64 -17.80 3.42 -21.86
C ILE A 64 -19.26 3.73 -22.25
N PRO A 65 -19.62 4.87 -22.88
CA PRO A 65 -21.03 5.18 -23.16
C PRO A 65 -21.70 4.16 -24.11
N GLU A 66 -20.96 3.68 -25.11
CA GLU A 66 -21.44 2.65 -26.05
C GLU A 66 -21.49 1.27 -25.37
N LEU A 67 -20.47 0.93 -24.57
CA LEU A 67 -20.43 -0.30 -23.78
C LEU A 67 -21.60 -0.38 -22.79
N GLU A 68 -21.93 0.70 -22.08
CA GLU A 68 -23.06 0.72 -21.15
C GLU A 68 -24.40 0.56 -21.86
N ALA A 69 -24.58 1.17 -23.04
CA ALA A 69 -25.76 0.98 -23.87
C ALA A 69 -25.88 -0.47 -24.38
N TYR A 70 -24.75 -1.07 -24.81
CA TYR A 70 -24.69 -2.48 -25.23
C TYR A 70 -25.03 -3.42 -24.06
N VAL A 71 -24.46 -3.20 -22.87
CA VAL A 71 -24.76 -3.97 -21.65
C VAL A 71 -26.24 -3.87 -21.28
N ALA A 72 -26.83 -2.66 -21.28
CA ALA A 72 -28.24 -2.48 -20.98
C ALA A 72 -29.17 -3.18 -21.99
N SER A 73 -28.80 -3.14 -23.28
CA SER A 73 -29.50 -3.85 -24.35
C SER A 73 -29.41 -5.37 -24.18
N GLY A 74 -28.21 -5.90 -23.93
CA GLY A 74 -27.96 -7.32 -23.69
C GLY A 74 -28.69 -7.85 -22.45
N MET A 75 -28.67 -7.11 -21.33
CA MET A 75 -29.42 -7.48 -20.13
C MET A 75 -30.91 -7.65 -20.39
N LYS A 76 -31.51 -6.76 -21.18
CA LYS A 76 -32.92 -6.86 -21.60
C LYS A 76 -33.15 -8.03 -22.57
N GLY A 77 -32.23 -8.28 -23.50
CA GLY A 77 -32.32 -9.37 -24.48
C GLY A 77 -32.20 -10.77 -23.87
N PHE A 78 -31.45 -10.92 -22.78
CA PHE A 78 -31.21 -12.20 -22.09
C PHE A 78 -31.96 -12.34 -20.76
N ASP A 79 -32.86 -11.42 -20.42
CA ASP A 79 -33.61 -11.38 -19.15
C ASP A 79 -32.71 -11.54 -17.90
N VAL A 80 -31.63 -10.75 -17.87
CA VAL A 80 -30.65 -10.68 -16.79
C VAL A 80 -31.02 -9.54 -15.85
N PRO A 81 -31.34 -9.80 -14.56
CA PRO A 81 -31.82 -8.76 -13.64
C PRO A 81 -30.71 -7.77 -13.25
N GLY A 82 -29.46 -8.21 -13.21
CA GLY A 82 -28.31 -7.38 -12.88
C GLY A 82 -26.97 -8.11 -13.02
N LEU A 83 -25.88 -7.35 -13.20
CA LEU A 83 -24.51 -7.85 -13.36
C LEU A 83 -23.47 -6.82 -12.92
N VAL A 84 -22.22 -7.24 -12.71
CA VAL A 84 -21.05 -6.35 -12.60
C VAL A 84 -20.16 -6.55 -13.82
N LEU A 85 -19.68 -5.46 -14.41
CA LEU A 85 -18.64 -5.49 -15.44
C LEU A 85 -17.42 -4.70 -14.94
N ALA A 86 -16.23 -5.23 -15.18
CA ALA A 86 -14.95 -4.61 -14.86
C ALA A 86 -13.98 -4.75 -16.04
N ILE A 87 -13.11 -3.77 -16.22
CA ILE A 87 -12.06 -3.76 -17.24
C ILE A 87 -10.72 -3.54 -16.55
N VAL A 88 -9.75 -4.41 -16.85
CA VAL A 88 -8.37 -4.34 -16.36
C VAL A 88 -7.45 -4.19 -17.57
N ALA A 89 -6.51 -3.26 -17.50
CA ALA A 89 -5.46 -3.05 -18.50
C ALA A 89 -4.11 -2.92 -17.79
N ARG A 90 -3.13 -3.73 -18.20
CA ARG A 90 -1.80 -3.86 -17.57
C ARG A 90 -1.85 -3.77 -16.04
N ASP A 91 -2.54 -4.75 -15.46
CA ASP A 91 -2.66 -4.98 -14.01
C ASP A 91 -3.37 -3.87 -13.20
N LYS A 92 -3.87 -2.82 -13.88
CA LYS A 92 -4.67 -1.73 -13.32
C LYS A 92 -6.15 -1.90 -13.66
N LEU A 93 -7.02 -1.74 -12.65
CA LEU A 93 -8.47 -1.62 -12.85
C LEU A 93 -8.80 -0.24 -13.45
N VAL A 94 -9.33 -0.21 -14.66
CA VAL A 94 -9.59 1.05 -15.41
C VAL A 94 -11.08 1.43 -15.46
N TYR A 95 -11.97 0.46 -15.23
CA TYR A 95 -13.42 0.65 -15.10
C TYR A 95 -14.04 -0.48 -14.26
N ALA A 96 -15.04 -0.17 -13.44
CA ALA A 96 -15.88 -1.16 -12.78
C ALA A 96 -17.26 -0.57 -12.47
N LYS A 97 -18.34 -1.25 -12.87
CA LYS A 97 -19.72 -0.80 -12.65
C LYS A 97 -20.68 -1.97 -12.43
N GLY A 98 -21.63 -1.78 -11.53
CA GLY A 98 -22.79 -2.65 -11.36
C GLY A 98 -24.01 -2.11 -12.11
N PHE A 99 -24.81 -3.01 -12.67
CA PHE A 99 -25.98 -2.71 -13.50
C PHE A 99 -27.19 -3.48 -12.99
N GLY A 100 -28.36 -2.85 -12.97
CA GLY A 100 -29.62 -3.50 -12.58
C GLY A 100 -29.71 -3.85 -11.08
N VAL A 101 -30.43 -4.94 -10.79
CA VAL A 101 -30.87 -5.37 -9.45
C VAL A 101 -30.54 -6.83 -9.18
N ARG A 102 -30.40 -7.19 -7.90
CA ARG A 102 -29.89 -8.51 -7.48
C ARG A 102 -30.85 -9.70 -7.72
N SER A 103 -32.10 -9.48 -8.12
CA SER A 103 -33.05 -10.56 -8.46
C SER A 103 -34.13 -10.13 -9.44
N LYS A 104 -34.82 -11.08 -10.08
CA LYS A 104 -35.98 -10.80 -10.98
C LYS A 104 -37.20 -10.24 -10.23
N SER A 105 -37.31 -10.49 -8.93
CA SER A 105 -38.28 -9.84 -8.02
C SER A 105 -37.83 -8.46 -7.54
N GLY A 106 -36.75 -7.91 -8.09
CA GLY A 106 -36.17 -6.63 -7.67
C GLY A 106 -35.18 -6.76 -6.51
N GLY A 107 -35.22 -5.80 -5.58
CA GLY A 107 -34.31 -5.72 -4.43
C GLY A 107 -33.24 -4.65 -4.60
N LEU A 108 -32.12 -4.80 -3.89
CA LEU A 108 -31.02 -3.84 -3.94
C LEU A 108 -30.38 -3.78 -5.34
N PRO A 109 -29.82 -2.62 -5.74
CA PRO A 109 -28.96 -2.51 -6.92
C PRO A 109 -27.78 -3.48 -6.87
N VAL A 110 -27.31 -3.88 -8.05
CA VAL A 110 -25.99 -4.52 -8.17
C VAL A 110 -24.91 -3.45 -8.11
N ASP A 111 -23.88 -3.69 -7.30
CA ASP A 111 -22.70 -2.85 -7.15
C ASP A 111 -21.42 -3.71 -7.18
N THR A 112 -20.26 -3.08 -7.23
CA THR A 112 -18.94 -3.75 -7.29
C THR A 112 -18.55 -4.55 -6.05
N ARG A 113 -19.45 -4.62 -5.05
CA ARG A 113 -19.33 -5.40 -3.80
C ARG A 113 -20.44 -6.45 -3.67
N THR A 114 -21.28 -6.60 -4.69
CA THR A 114 -22.32 -7.63 -4.74
C THR A 114 -21.67 -9.00 -4.92
N ILE A 115 -22.01 -9.95 -4.05
CA ILE A 115 -21.50 -11.33 -4.12
C ILE A 115 -22.34 -12.15 -5.10
N PHE A 116 -21.67 -12.93 -5.93
CA PHE A 116 -22.24 -13.89 -6.88
C PHE A 116 -21.79 -15.31 -6.50
N GLN A 117 -22.50 -16.32 -7.00
CA GLN A 117 -22.23 -17.76 -6.82
C GLN A 117 -22.43 -18.48 -8.15
#